data_AF-A0A6L9GCB9-F1
#
_entry.id   AF-A0A6L9GCB9-F1
#
_cell.length_a   1.000
_cell.length_b   1.000
_cell.length_c   1.000
_cell.angle_alpha   90.00
_cell.angle_beta   90.00
_cell.angle_gamma   90.00
#
_symmetry.space_group_name_H-M   'P 1'
#
loop_
_entity.id
_entity.type
_entity.pdbx_description
1 polymer ?
#
loop_
_entity_poly.entity_id
_entity_poly.type
_entity_poly.pdbx_seq_one_letter_code
_entity_poly.pdbx_strand_id
1 'polypeptide(L)'
;LKQLFLAICLFLVVAFTGSFISGVENSREQLLGQLRSHAQDAATALGLSMTPHVDDPAMIELMVSSIFDSGYFATIRVVRIPDNQVIVERRTTTTSDKVPG
;
A
#
# COMPACT_ATOMS: atom_id res chain seq x y z
N LEU A 1 13.64 -40.20 30.51
CA LEU A 1 14.37 -39.16 29.73
C LEU A 1 13.90 -39.03 28.28
N LYS A 2 13.90 -40.09 27.46
CA LYS A 2 13.58 -39.98 26.01
C LYS A 2 12.19 -39.41 25.69
N GLN A 3 11.14 -39.85 26.40
CA GLN A 3 9.78 -39.31 26.21
C GLN A 3 9.64 -37.85 26.66
N LEU A 4 10.33 -37.47 27.74
CA LEU A 4 10.32 -36.09 28.25
C LEU A 4 10.99 -35.15 27.24
N PHE A 5 12.12 -35.55 26.67
CA PHE A 5 12.80 -34.78 25.63
C PHE A 5 11.90 -34.59 24.40
N LEU A 6 11.23 -35.65 23.95
CA LEU A 6 10.33 -35.61 22.79
C LEU A 6 9.12 -34.70 23.04
N ALA A 7 8.55 -34.74 24.26
CA ALA A 7 7.47 -33.85 24.66
C ALA A 7 7.90 -32.37 24.68
N ILE A 8 9.09 -32.07 25.20
CA ILE A 8 9.65 -30.70 25.21
C ILE A 8 9.88 -30.21 23.77
N CYS A 9 10.48 -31.03 22.91
CA CYS A 9 10.67 -30.67 21.51
C CYS A 9 9.34 -30.37 20.81
N LEU A 10 8.33 -31.21 21.02
CA LEU A 10 7.00 -31.00 20.44
C LEU A 10 6.37 -29.70 20.95
N PHE A 11 6.45 -29.44 22.26
CA PHE A 11 5.93 -28.22 22.85
C PHE A 11 6.62 -26.98 22.27
N LEU A 12 7.95 -26.99 22.14
CA LEU A 12 8.70 -25.89 21.54
C LEU A 12 8.33 -25.64 20.08
N VAL A 13 8.14 -26.70 19.29
CA VAL A 13 7.70 -26.57 17.89
C VAL A 13 6.34 -25.91 17.83
N VAL A 14 5.37 -26.37 18.63
CA VAL A 14 4.02 -25.79 18.65
C VAL A 14 4.06 -24.32 19.09
N ALA A 15 4.78 -24.02 20.17
CA ALA A 15 4.92 -22.65 20.66
C ALA A 15 5.58 -21.73 19.62
N PHE A 16 6.69 -22.18 19.02
CA PHE A 16 7.40 -21.43 17.98
C PHE A 16 6.53 -21.20 16.74
N THR A 17 5.83 -22.22 16.25
CA THR A 17 4.94 -22.08 15.08
C THR A 17 3.81 -21.09 15.36
N GLY A 18 3.20 -21.15 16.55
CA GLY A 18 2.18 -20.18 16.95
C GLY A 18 2.71 -18.74 16.97
N SER A 19 3.87 -18.52 17.58
CA SER A 19 4.52 -17.21 17.61
C SER A 19 4.94 -16.73 16.22
N PHE A 20 5.43 -17.64 15.37
CA PHE A 20 5.85 -17.32 14.01
C PHE A 20 4.68 -16.86 13.14
N ILE A 21 3.57 -17.60 13.15
CA ILE A 21 2.36 -17.25 12.39
C ILE A 21 1.82 -15.89 12.87
N SER A 22 1.73 -15.69 14.19
CA SER A 22 1.31 -14.41 14.77
C SER A 22 2.24 -13.26 14.37
N GLY A 23 3.56 -13.50 14.33
CA GLY A 23 4.54 -12.51 13.87
C GLY A 23 4.33 -12.11 12.42
N VAL A 24 4.12 -13.08 11.53
CA VAL A 24 3.86 -12.82 10.10
C VAL A 24 2.58 -12.01 9.90
N GLU A 25 1.49 -12.34 10.58
CA GLU A 25 0.23 -11.60 10.47
C GLU A 25 0.39 -10.16 10.96
N ASN A 26 1.02 -9.96 12.13
CA ASN A 26 1.27 -8.61 12.65
C ASN A 26 2.14 -7.78 11.69
N SER A 27 3.19 -8.37 11.11
CA SER A 27 4.00 -7.67 10.10
C SER A 27 3.19 -7.29 8.86
N ARG A 28 2.28 -8.18 8.42
CA ARG A 28 1.38 -7.92 7.29
C ARG A 28 0.46 -6.75 7.59
N GLU A 29 -0.19 -6.73 8.74
CA GLU A 29 -1.08 -5.64 9.16
C GLU A 29 -0.32 -4.30 9.25
N GLN A 30 0.89 -4.29 9.80
CA GLN A 30 1.73 -3.10 9.88
C GLN A 30 2.07 -2.55 8.49
N LEU A 31 2.46 -3.41 7.55
CA LEU A 31 2.77 -3.00 6.17
C LEU A 31 1.53 -2.43 5.47
N LEU A 32 0.36 -3.05 5.65
CA LEU A 32 -0.90 -2.53 5.11
C LEU A 32 -1.26 -1.17 5.72
N GLY A 33 -1.04 -1.00 7.03
CA GLY A 33 -1.21 0.28 7.71
C GLY A 33 -0.31 1.37 7.15
N GLN A 34 0.98 1.06 6.91
CA GLN A 34 1.93 1.99 6.30
C GLN A 34 1.53 2.38 4.87
N LEU A 35 1.14 1.43 4.03
CA LEU A 35 0.65 1.72 2.67
C LEU A 35 -0.58 2.62 2.69
N ARG A 36 -1.51 2.38 3.62
CA ARG A 36 -2.71 3.23 3.79
C ARG A 36 -2.34 4.64 4.24
N SER A 37 -1.49 4.79 5.25
CA SER A 37 -1.05 6.11 5.73
C SER A 37 -0.31 6.86 4.63
N HIS A 38 0.62 6.20 3.95
CA HIS A 38 1.39 6.79 2.86
C HIS A 38 0.49 7.27 1.71
N ALA A 39 -0.51 6.47 1.34
CA ALA A 39 -1.51 6.88 0.34
C ALA A 39 -2.34 8.08 0.81
N GLN A 40 -2.71 8.13 2.08
CA GLN A 40 -3.46 9.25 2.67
C GLN A 40 -2.63 10.53 2.76
N ASP A 41 -1.37 10.43 3.17
CA ASP A 41 -0.45 11.57 3.26
C ASP A 41 -0.17 12.13 1.85
N ALA A 42 0.04 11.25 0.87
CA ALA A 42 0.18 11.65 -0.54
C ALA A 42 -1.09 12.32 -1.08
N ALA A 43 -2.27 11.76 -0.81
CA ALA A 43 -3.55 12.37 -1.21
C ALA A 43 -3.75 13.74 -0.56
N THR A 44 -3.36 13.91 0.70
CA THR A 44 -3.46 15.18 1.43
C THR A 44 -2.50 16.22 0.86
N ALA A 45 -1.22 15.86 0.69
CA ALA A 45 -0.20 16.75 0.14
C ALA A 45 -0.51 17.14 -1.31
N LEU A 46 -0.93 16.18 -2.14
CA LEU A 46 -1.35 16.43 -3.52
C LEU A 46 -2.60 17.32 -3.56
N GLY A 47 -3.62 17.04 -2.75
CA GLY A 47 -4.82 17.88 -2.63
C GLY A 47 -4.49 19.33 -2.27
N LEU A 48 -3.62 19.53 -1.29
CA LEU A 48 -3.16 20.86 -0.88
C LEU A 48 -2.39 21.55 -2.01
N SER A 49 -1.46 20.84 -2.67
CA SER A 49 -0.67 21.36 -3.79
C SER A 49 -1.51 21.69 -5.03
N MET A 50 -2.63 20.99 -5.25
CA MET A 50 -3.53 21.23 -6.37
C MET A 50 -4.45 22.44 -6.16
N THR A 51 -4.69 22.85 -4.91
CA THR A 51 -5.67 23.90 -4.57
C THR A 51 -5.47 25.22 -5.36
N PRO A 52 -4.23 25.73 -5.55
CA PRO A 52 -4.01 26.95 -6.34
C PRO A 52 -4.19 26.75 -7.87
N HIS A 53 -4.24 25.51 -8.33
CA HIS A 53 -4.26 25.13 -9.75
C HIS A 53 -5.55 24.38 -10.12
N VAL A 54 -6.61 24.49 -9.31
CA VAL A 54 -7.85 23.72 -9.48
C VAL A 54 -8.56 24.02 -10.81
N ASP A 55 -8.35 25.21 -11.35
CA ASP A 55 -8.91 25.67 -12.63
C ASP A 55 -8.02 25.37 -13.84
N ASP A 56 -6.87 24.71 -13.62
CA ASP A 56 -5.92 24.32 -14.68
C ASP A 56 -5.78 22.79 -14.75
N PRO A 57 -6.61 22.12 -15.57
CA PRO A 57 -6.58 20.67 -15.73
C PRO A 57 -5.24 20.12 -16.20
N ALA A 58 -4.48 20.87 -17.00
CA ALA A 58 -3.18 20.45 -17.49
C ALA A 58 -2.15 20.40 -16.35
N MET A 59 -2.15 21.42 -15.48
CA MET A 59 -1.30 21.41 -14.28
C MET A 59 -1.69 20.29 -13.31
N ILE A 60 -2.99 20.02 -13.13
CA ILE A 60 -3.46 18.86 -12.34
C ILE A 60 -2.93 17.55 -12.91
N GLU A 61 -3.00 17.35 -14.23
CA GLU A 61 -2.48 16.16 -14.89
C GLU A 61 -0.97 16.01 -14.67
N LEU A 62 -0.19 17.09 -14.80
CA LEU A 62 1.26 17.08 -14.59
C LEU A 62 1.64 16.72 -13.15
N MET A 63 0.95 17.30 -12.15
CA MET A 63 1.17 16.98 -10.75
C MET A 63 0.81 15.52 -10.41
N VAL A 64 -0.30 15.01 -10.96
CA VAL A 64 -0.68 13.61 -10.78
C VAL A 64 0.32 12.68 -11.45
N SER A 65 0.76 13.02 -12.66
CA SER A 65 1.72 12.20 -13.42
C SER A 65 3.08 12.16 -12.74
N SER A 66 3.59 13.29 -12.24
CA SER A 66 4.89 13.33 -11.55
C SER A 66 4.93 12.46 -10.30
N ILE A 67 3.85 12.42 -9.51
CA ILE A 67 3.75 11.54 -8.35
C ILE A 67 3.57 10.09 -8.80
N PHE A 68 2.76 9.83 -9.82
CA PHE A 68 2.51 8.48 -10.32
C PHE A 68 3.78 7.83 -10.92
N ASP A 69 4.61 8.61 -11.60
CA ASP A 69 5.87 8.17 -12.23
C ASP A 69 6.91 7.67 -11.20
N SER A 70 6.68 7.89 -9.89
CA SER A 70 7.47 7.25 -8.82
C SER A 70 7.32 5.72 -8.78
N GLY A 71 6.24 5.17 -9.35
CA GLY A 71 5.96 3.74 -9.39
C GLY A 71 5.39 3.12 -8.10
N TYR A 72 5.20 3.91 -7.04
CA TYR A 72 4.72 3.41 -5.74
C TYR A 72 3.20 3.30 -5.60
N PHE A 73 2.44 3.90 -6.53
CA PHE A 73 0.98 3.96 -6.45
C PHE A 73 0.34 3.07 -7.50
N ALA A 74 -0.58 2.20 -7.06
CA ALA A 74 -1.38 1.40 -7.99
C ALA A 74 -2.37 2.26 -8.79
N THR A 75 -2.93 3.31 -8.18
CA THR A 75 -3.86 4.24 -8.81
C THR A 75 -3.81 5.59 -8.11
N ILE A 76 -3.83 6.67 -8.90
CA ILE A 76 -4.11 8.04 -8.43
C ILE A 76 -5.26 8.57 -9.28
N ARG A 77 -6.34 9.05 -8.65
CA ARG A 77 -7.51 9.57 -9.34
C ARG A 77 -8.01 10.85 -8.70
N VAL A 78 -8.23 11.87 -9.53
CA VAL A 78 -8.82 13.15 -9.13
C VAL A 78 -10.22 13.22 -9.71
N VAL A 79 -11.20 13.48 -8.85
CA VAL A 79 -12.61 13.59 -9.22
C VAL A 79 -13.18 14.93 -8.81
N ARG A 80 -14.10 15.45 -9.61
CA ARG A 80 -14.91 16.62 -9.27
C ARG A 80 -15.97 16.21 -8.24
N ILE A 81 -16.07 16.93 -7.13
CA ILE A 81 -16.95 16.53 -6.00
C ILE A 81 -18.45 16.57 -6.35
N PRO A 82 -18.98 17.62 -7.04
CA PRO A 82 -20.41 17.69 -7.37
C PRO A 82 -21.00 16.52 -8.15
N ASP A 83 -20.27 15.98 -9.13
CA ASP A 83 -20.76 15.03 -10.13
C ASP A 83 -19.91 13.75 -10.22
N ASN A 84 -18.87 13.64 -9.38
CA ASN A 84 -17.90 12.55 -9.37
C ASN A 84 -17.21 12.35 -10.73
N GLN A 85 -17.14 13.40 -11.55
CA GLN A 85 -16.51 13.35 -12.86
C GLN A 85 -15.00 13.18 -12.70
N VAL A 86 -14.41 12.23 -13.43
CA VAL A 86 -12.96 12.03 -13.44
C VAL A 86 -12.28 13.19 -14.18
N ILE A 87 -11.38 13.88 -13.49
CA ILE A 87 -10.53 14.94 -14.07
C ILE A 87 -9.27 14.30 -14.65
N VAL A 88 -8.63 13.43 -13.86
CA VAL A 88 -7.46 12.65 -14.28
C VAL A 88 -7.42 11.33 -13.51
N GLU A 89 -6.98 10.26 -14.18
CA GLU A 89 -6.71 8.96 -13.57
C GLU A 89 -5.41 8.39 -14.15
N ARG A 90 -4.51 7.97 -13.27
CA ARG A 90 -3.35 7.14 -13.60
C ARG A 90 -3.49 5.81 -12.86
N ARG A 91 -3.28 4.71 -13.57
CA ARG A 91 -3.38 3.36 -13.03
C ARG A 91 -2.27 2.49 -13.61
N THR A 92 -1.68 1.67 -12.76
CA THR A 92 -0.71 0.67 -13.17
C THR A 92 -1.42 -0.47 -13.90
N THR A 93 -0.97 -0.80 -15.11
CA THR A 93 -1.56 -1.86 -15.95
C THR A 93 -0.96 -3.24 -15.71
N THR A 94 0.04 -3.38 -14.84
CA THR A 94 0.74 -4.64 -14.60
C THR A 94 -0.08 -5.56 -13.69
N THR A 95 -0.74 -6.55 -14.29
CA THR A 95 -0.89 -7.87 -13.66
C THR A 95 0.50 -8.35 -13.30
N SER A 96 0.80 -8.47 -12.00
CA SER A 96 2.00 -9.06 -11.39
C SER A 96 2.98 -9.63 -12.42
N ASP A 97 3.85 -8.77 -12.97
CA ASP A 97 4.91 -9.27 -13.83
C ASP A 97 5.78 -10.11 -12.92
N LYS A 98 5.76 -11.43 -13.13
CA LYS A 98 6.63 -12.37 -12.45
C LYS A 98 8.04 -12.01 -12.90
N VAL A 99 8.67 -11.09 -12.18
CA VAL A 99 10.11 -10.88 -12.26
C VAL A 99 10.74 -12.24 -11.96
N PRO A 100 11.51 -12.83 -12.89
CA PRO A 100 12.25 -14.05 -12.60
C PRO A 100 13.21 -13.75 -11.44
N GLY A 101 13.13 -14.57 -10.40
CA GLY A 101 13.99 -14.48 -9.22
C GLY A 101 15.45 -14.77 -9.51
#